data_AF-A0A544TFI1-F1
#
_entry.id   AF-A0A544TFI1-F1
#
_cell.length_a   1.000
_cell.length_b   1.000
_cell.length_c   1.000
_cell.angle_alpha   90.00
_cell.angle_beta   90.00
_cell.angle_gamma   90.00
#
_symmetry.space_group_name_H-M   'P 1'
#
loop_
_entity.id
_entity.type
_entity.pdbx_description
1 polymer ?
#
loop_
_entity_poly.entity_id
_entity_poly.type
_entity_poly.pdbx_seq_one_letter_code
_entity_poly.pdbx_strand_id
1 'polypeptide(L)'
;MQNKFTETYIHQLINSTMQAVGMNVELKQDNSGINMSYNFIGNYVGFDVNRLLEVSNEMQTLISLELYIKIITIHELGHAMDRHALLDSLTRTLEIFNTKNNHSLYELYNNLDLLAMLMEEHEMNIIFEETAWENAETLNKKFRIVDERSFEIVKAHSLSTYMNLYKEDLHLYEELMASQHVQIA
;
A
#
# COMPACT_ATOMS: atom_id res chain seq x y z
N MET A 1 -7.67 25.11 20.77
CA MET A 1 -8.26 23.76 20.75
C MET A 1 -7.11 22.78 20.89
N GLN A 2 -7.09 21.93 21.91
CA GLN A 2 -6.10 20.85 21.98
C GLN A 2 -6.32 19.93 20.79
N ASN A 3 -5.25 19.61 20.06
CA ASN A 3 -5.30 18.68 18.94
C ASN A 3 -5.73 17.32 19.48
N LYS A 4 -6.96 16.90 19.19
CA LYS A 4 -7.55 15.65 19.73
C LYS A 4 -6.82 14.39 19.23
N PHE A 5 -6.07 14.51 18.13
CA PHE A 5 -5.32 13.43 17.52
C PHE A 5 -3.91 13.37 18.09
N THR A 6 -3.81 12.93 19.34
CA THR A 6 -2.52 12.56 19.93
C THR A 6 -2.11 11.16 19.46
N GLU A 7 -0.82 10.85 19.57
CA GLU A 7 -0.27 9.51 19.34
C GLU A 7 -1.07 8.43 20.09
N THR A 8 -1.35 8.66 21.38
CA THR A 8 -2.14 7.74 22.21
C THR A 8 -3.54 7.52 21.65
N TYR A 9 -4.21 8.59 21.17
CA TYR A 9 -5.54 8.48 20.60
C TYR A 9 -5.53 7.68 19.29
N ILE A 10 -4.57 7.95 18.40
CA ILE A 10 -4.43 7.23 17.13
C ILE A 10 -4.13 5.74 17.39
N HIS A 11 -3.20 5.44 18.29
CA HIS A 11 -2.91 4.05 18.68
C HIS A 11 -4.16 3.34 19.24
N GLN A 12 -4.93 4.00 20.11
CA GLN A 12 -6.17 3.44 20.65
C GLN A 12 -7.22 3.21 19.56
N LEU A 13 -7.34 4.14 18.61
CA LEU A 13 -8.25 4.03 17.49
C LEU A 13 -7.93 2.82 16.60
N ILE A 14 -6.65 2.66 16.21
CA ILE A 14 -6.19 1.52 15.41
C ILE A 14 -6.46 0.21 16.17
N ASN A 15 -5.99 0.12 17.41
CA ASN A 15 -6.16 -1.08 18.24
C ASN A 15 -7.63 -1.45 18.45
N SER A 16 -8.51 -0.48 18.73
CA SER A 16 -9.95 -0.74 18.86
C SER A 16 -10.60 -1.23 17.57
N THR A 17 -10.10 -0.76 16.41
CA THR A 17 -10.55 -1.22 15.10
C THR A 17 -10.13 -2.66 14.83
N MET A 18 -8.88 -3.02 15.14
CA MET A 18 -8.36 -4.39 15.04
C MET A 18 -9.15 -5.35 15.94
N GLN A 19 -9.43 -4.92 17.17
CA GLN A 19 -10.25 -5.70 18.11
C GLN A 19 -11.69 -5.89 17.62
N ALA A 20 -12.30 -4.87 17.01
CA ALA A 20 -13.66 -4.94 16.50
C ALA A 20 -13.83 -6.00 15.38
N VAL A 21 -12.80 -6.23 14.58
CA VAL A 21 -12.79 -7.29 13.55
C VAL A 21 -12.23 -8.62 14.03
N GLY A 22 -11.81 -8.69 15.30
CA GLY A 22 -11.33 -9.92 15.94
C GLY A 22 -9.96 -10.41 15.45
N MET A 23 -9.14 -9.53 14.86
CA MET A 23 -7.81 -9.87 14.38
C MET A 23 -6.74 -9.41 15.37
N ASN A 24 -5.91 -10.34 15.81
CA ASN A 24 -4.83 -10.08 16.76
C ASN A 24 -3.49 -10.07 16.03
N VAL A 25 -3.21 -8.96 15.35
CA VAL A 25 -1.90 -8.65 14.75
C VAL A 25 -1.17 -7.67 15.67
N GLU A 26 0.14 -7.79 15.80
CA GLU A 26 0.91 -6.86 16.63
C GLU A 26 0.84 -5.44 16.02
N LEU A 27 0.67 -4.41 16.84
CA LEU A 27 0.67 -3.01 16.40
C LEU A 27 1.94 -2.33 16.89
N LYS A 28 2.67 -1.69 15.97
CA LYS A 28 3.92 -0.97 16.26
C LYS A 28 3.82 0.44 15.71
N GLN A 29 4.16 1.43 16.53
CA GLN A 29 4.46 2.75 16.01
C GLN A 29 5.85 2.75 15.39
N ASP A 30 5.98 3.39 14.25
CA ASP A 30 7.25 3.66 13.60
C ASP A 30 7.32 5.13 13.12
N ASN A 31 8.44 5.48 12.47
CA ASN A 31 8.65 6.78 11.83
C ASN A 31 9.10 6.57 10.38
N SER A 32 8.44 5.63 9.69
CA SER A 32 8.81 5.22 8.33
C SER A 32 8.48 6.28 7.28
N GLY A 33 7.65 7.27 7.60
CA GLY A 33 7.05 8.16 6.60
C GLY A 33 5.93 7.50 5.79
N ILE A 34 5.54 6.27 6.14
CA ILE A 34 4.39 5.55 5.57
C ILE A 34 3.25 5.60 6.59
N ASN A 35 2.03 5.89 6.13
CA ASN A 35 0.89 6.10 7.01
C ASN A 35 0.60 4.87 7.90
N MET A 36 0.47 3.70 7.28
CA MET A 36 0.31 2.40 7.90
C MET A 36 0.83 1.36 6.92
N SER A 37 1.40 0.26 7.43
CA SER A 37 1.79 -0.86 6.57
C SER A 37 1.81 -2.16 7.34
N TYR A 38 1.33 -3.24 6.71
CA TYR A 38 1.48 -4.58 7.24
C TYR A 38 2.84 -5.18 6.86
N ASN A 39 3.65 -5.46 7.87
CA ASN A 39 4.89 -6.20 7.70
C ASN A 39 4.60 -7.71 7.77
N PHE A 40 4.51 -8.36 6.61
CA PHE A 40 4.20 -9.79 6.53
C PHE A 40 5.31 -10.70 7.07
N ILE A 41 6.58 -10.28 7.04
CA ILE A 41 7.70 -11.04 7.59
C ILE A 41 7.59 -11.10 9.12
N GLY A 42 7.50 -9.93 9.76
CA GLY A 42 7.40 -9.78 11.22
C GLY A 42 5.99 -9.96 11.78
N ASN A 43 4.98 -10.07 10.92
CA ASN A 43 3.56 -10.19 11.26
C ASN A 43 3.06 -9.08 12.21
N TYR A 44 3.25 -7.81 11.80
CA TYR A 44 2.79 -6.66 12.57
C TYR A 44 2.29 -5.55 11.64
N VAL A 45 1.41 -4.69 12.14
CA VAL A 45 1.03 -3.43 11.51
C VAL A 45 1.90 -2.32 12.07
N GLY A 46 2.67 -1.67 11.19
CA GLY A 46 3.41 -0.43 11.48
C GLY A 46 2.54 0.78 11.21
N PHE A 47 2.71 1.88 11.96
CA PHE A 47 2.04 3.15 11.67
C PHE A 47 2.89 4.36 12.07
N ASP A 48 2.86 5.39 11.22
CA ASP A 48 3.48 6.69 11.48
C ASP A 48 2.41 7.73 11.77
N VAL A 49 2.43 8.25 13.00
CA VAL A 49 1.45 9.24 13.48
C VAL A 49 1.49 10.54 12.67
N ASN A 50 2.68 11.04 12.35
CA ASN A 50 2.83 12.31 11.65
C ASN A 50 2.29 12.16 10.22
N ARG A 51 2.64 11.06 9.55
CA ARG A 51 2.15 10.78 8.20
C ARG A 51 0.63 10.60 8.16
N LEU A 52 0.04 9.93 9.15
CA LEU A 52 -1.42 9.80 9.27
C LEU A 52 -2.12 11.15 9.45
N LEU A 53 -1.51 12.11 10.14
CA LEU A 53 -2.06 13.47 10.27
C LEU A 53 -2.00 14.22 8.92
N GLU A 54 -0.90 14.07 8.17
CA GLU A 54 -0.67 14.75 6.91
C GLU A 54 -1.61 14.28 5.79
N VAL A 55 -1.81 12.97 5.64
CA VAL A 55 -2.55 12.37 4.51
C VAL A 55 -4.01 12.82 4.44
N SER A 56 -4.57 13.30 5.56
CA SER A 56 -5.91 13.91 5.57
C SER A 56 -6.05 15.12 4.63
N ASN A 57 -4.95 15.76 4.24
CA ASN A 57 -4.93 16.89 3.32
C ASN A 57 -4.66 16.49 1.85
N GLU A 58 -4.31 15.23 1.59
CA GLU A 58 -3.96 14.74 0.25
C GLU A 58 -5.19 14.24 -0.52
N MET A 59 -6.25 13.89 0.20
CA MET A 59 -7.50 13.44 -0.39
C MET A 59 -8.31 14.61 -0.96
N GLN A 60 -8.80 14.45 -2.21
CA GLN A 60 -9.69 15.43 -2.84
C GLN A 60 -11.07 15.50 -2.17
N THR A 61 -11.54 14.37 -1.64
CA THR A 61 -12.80 14.30 -0.89
C THR A 61 -12.51 14.33 0.59
N LEU A 62 -13.22 15.20 1.32
CA LEU A 62 -13.05 15.34 2.76
C LEU A 62 -13.54 14.09 3.48
N ILE A 63 -12.59 13.29 3.97
CA ILE A 63 -12.83 12.17 4.89
C ILE A 63 -12.27 12.57 6.25
N SER A 64 -13.01 12.28 7.32
CA SER A 64 -12.48 12.53 8.66
C SER A 64 -11.29 11.61 8.93
N LEU A 65 -10.25 12.12 9.60
CA LEU A 65 -9.08 11.32 9.93
C LEU A 65 -9.43 10.03 10.69
N GLU A 66 -10.45 10.06 11.54
CA GLU A 66 -10.92 8.86 12.25
C GLU A 66 -11.42 7.77 11.29
N LEU A 67 -12.24 8.15 10.30
CA LEU A 67 -12.73 7.21 9.27
C LEU A 67 -11.58 6.71 8.40
N TYR A 68 -10.68 7.60 8.00
CA TYR A 68 -9.50 7.24 7.23
C TYR A 68 -8.65 6.20 7.96
N ILE A 69 -8.32 6.43 9.24
CA ILE A 69 -7.55 5.49 10.06
C ILE A 69 -8.28 4.15 10.18
N LYS A 70 -9.60 4.14 10.39
CA LYS A 70 -10.37 2.89 10.46
C LYS A 70 -10.27 2.11 9.14
N ILE A 71 -10.40 2.80 8.00
CA ILE A 71 -10.37 2.18 6.67
C ILE A 71 -8.98 1.62 6.35
N ILE A 72 -7.93 2.40 6.58
CA ILE A 72 -6.57 1.90 6.33
C ILE A 72 -6.22 0.76 7.30
N THR A 73 -6.65 0.83 8.57
CA THR A 73 -6.47 -0.29 9.51
C THR A 73 -7.07 -1.59 8.98
N ILE A 74 -8.31 -1.58 8.47
CA ILE A 74 -8.93 -2.80 7.93
C ILE A 74 -8.28 -3.26 6.62
N HIS A 75 -7.69 -2.35 5.84
CA HIS A 75 -6.89 -2.68 4.66
C HIS A 75 -5.59 -3.41 5.04
N GLU A 76 -4.84 -2.93 6.02
CA GLU A 76 -3.65 -3.64 6.51
C GLU A 76 -3.97 -5.02 7.08
N LEU A 77 -5.12 -5.14 7.75
CA LEU A 77 -5.62 -6.44 8.20
C LEU A 77 -6.04 -7.33 7.02
N GLY A 78 -6.46 -6.74 5.90
CA GLY A 78 -6.68 -7.43 4.63
C GLY A 78 -5.40 -8.08 4.09
N HIS A 79 -4.25 -7.41 4.18
CA HIS A 79 -2.95 -8.04 3.89
C HIS A 79 -2.62 -9.17 4.87
N ALA A 80 -2.90 -8.99 6.16
CA ALA A 80 -2.65 -10.02 7.16
C ALA A 80 -3.47 -11.30 6.93
N MET A 81 -4.65 -11.21 6.32
CA MET A 81 -5.46 -12.36 5.93
C MET A 81 -4.79 -13.20 4.84
N ASP A 82 -3.97 -12.59 3.98
CA ASP A 82 -3.29 -13.26 2.85
C ASP A 82 -1.77 -13.35 3.05
N ARG A 83 -1.33 -13.38 4.31
CA ARG A 83 0.08 -13.44 4.68
C ARG A 83 0.86 -14.57 3.99
N HIS A 84 0.21 -15.71 3.72
CA HIS A 84 0.87 -16.85 3.09
C HIS A 84 1.30 -16.54 1.65
N ALA A 85 0.42 -15.94 0.84
CA ALA A 85 0.76 -15.53 -0.52
C ALA A 85 1.89 -14.48 -0.55
N LEU A 86 1.86 -13.53 0.39
CA LEU A 86 2.95 -12.56 0.55
C LEU A 86 4.28 -13.24 0.88
N LEU A 87 4.28 -14.24 1.76
CA LEU A 87 5.49 -15.02 2.07
C LEU A 87 5.98 -15.86 0.89
N ASP A 88 5.06 -16.43 0.11
CA ASP A 88 5.41 -17.21 -1.08
C ASP A 88 6.08 -16.33 -2.16
N SER A 89 5.75 -15.04 -2.21
CA SER A 89 6.41 -14.07 -3.10
C SER A 89 7.78 -13.59 -2.62
N LEU A 90 8.15 -13.85 -1.35
CA LEU A 90 9.30 -13.23 -0.68
C LEU A 90 10.62 -13.42 -1.45
N THR A 91 10.86 -14.61 -2.00
CA THR A 91 12.07 -14.87 -2.79
C THR A 91 12.16 -13.92 -3.97
N ARG A 92 11.07 -13.75 -4.73
CA ARG A 92 11.05 -12.87 -5.90
C ARG A 92 11.15 -11.40 -5.49
N THR A 93 10.47 -10.99 -4.43
CA THR A 93 10.58 -9.62 -3.88
C THR A 93 12.03 -9.28 -3.49
N LEU A 94 12.75 -10.22 -2.87
CA LEU A 94 14.16 -10.02 -2.50
C LEU A 94 15.08 -9.92 -3.72
N GLU A 95 14.83 -10.70 -4.78
CA GLU A 95 15.58 -10.61 -6.04
C GLU A 95 15.41 -9.23 -6.69
N ILE A 96 14.18 -8.74 -6.78
CA ILE A 96 13.85 -7.42 -7.33
C ILE A 96 14.51 -6.32 -6.48
N PHE A 97 14.37 -6.40 -5.15
CA PHE A 97 14.98 -5.45 -4.22
C PHE A 97 16.51 -5.40 -4.37
N ASN A 98 17.18 -6.55 -4.41
CA ASN A 98 18.62 -6.62 -4.60
C ASN A 98 19.03 -6.06 -5.96
N THR A 99 18.24 -6.30 -7.01
CA THR A 99 18.51 -5.77 -8.35
C THR A 99 18.42 -4.24 -8.35
N LYS A 100 17.38 -3.66 -7.74
CA LYS A 100 17.20 -2.21 -7.61
C LYS A 100 18.33 -1.53 -6.83
N ASN A 101 18.86 -2.17 -5.79
CA ASN A 101 19.97 -1.62 -5.01
C ASN A 101 21.34 -1.71 -5.72
N ASN A 102 21.47 -2.60 -6.70
CA ASN A 102 22.72 -2.80 -7.43
C ASN A 102 22.80 -2.00 -8.74
N HIS A 103 21.75 -1.26 -9.09
CA HIS A 103 21.69 -0.44 -10.29
C HIS A 103 21.30 1.00 -9.97
N SER A 104 21.81 1.94 -10.75
CA SER A 104 21.35 3.32 -10.71
C SER A 104 19.95 3.46 -11.31
N LEU A 105 19.22 4.51 -10.92
CA LEU A 105 17.93 4.83 -11.56
C LEU A 105 18.07 4.98 -13.08
N TYR A 106 19.16 5.57 -13.55
CA TYR A 106 19.40 5.71 -14.99
C TYR A 106 19.45 4.33 -15.67
N GLU A 107 20.16 3.35 -15.10
CA GLU A 107 20.22 1.99 -15.64
C GLU A 107 18.86 1.30 -15.60
N LEU A 108 18.14 1.41 -14.48
CA LEU A 108 16.82 0.79 -14.31
C LEU A 108 15.82 1.25 -15.37
N TYR A 109 15.83 2.53 -15.74
CA TYR A 109 14.86 3.11 -16.69
C TYR A 109 15.34 3.15 -18.15
N ASN A 110 16.61 2.81 -18.44
CA ASN A 110 17.14 2.79 -19.81
C ASN A 110 17.58 1.39 -20.27
N ASN A 111 17.45 0.38 -19.41
CA ASN A 111 17.65 -1.03 -19.76
C ASN A 111 16.29 -1.74 -19.80
N LEU A 112 16.01 -2.41 -20.91
CA LEU A 112 14.71 -3.02 -21.15
C LEU A 112 14.38 -4.15 -20.16
N ASP A 113 15.35 -5.00 -19.82
CA ASP A 113 15.15 -6.12 -18.91
C ASP A 113 14.95 -5.63 -17.46
N LEU A 114 15.68 -4.58 -17.07
CA LEU A 114 15.54 -3.98 -15.75
C LEU A 114 14.19 -3.26 -15.61
N LEU A 115 13.74 -2.53 -16.63
CA LEU A 115 12.44 -1.86 -16.60
C LEU A 115 11.29 -2.88 -16.65
N ALA A 116 11.42 -3.98 -17.41
CA ALA A 116 10.47 -5.09 -17.37
C ALA A 116 10.35 -5.70 -15.97
N MET A 117 11.45 -5.81 -15.23
CA MET A 117 11.43 -6.28 -13.84
C MET A 117 10.71 -5.30 -12.90
N LEU A 118 10.83 -3.99 -13.13
CA LEU A 118 10.02 -3.00 -12.40
C LEU A 118 8.53 -3.14 -12.74
N MET A 119 8.19 -3.48 -13.99
CA MET A 119 6.79 -3.72 -14.39
C MET A 119 6.21 -4.91 -13.66
N GLU A 120 6.98 -6.00 -13.57
CA GLU A 120 6.59 -7.17 -12.78
C GLU A 120 6.36 -6.83 -11.31
N GLU A 121 7.23 -6.00 -10.69
CA GLU A 121 7.05 -5.53 -9.31
C GLU A 121 5.73 -4.76 -9.14
N HIS A 122 5.43 -3.83 -10.06
CA HIS A 122 4.19 -3.06 -10.01
C HIS A 122 2.95 -3.95 -10.15
N GLU A 123 2.95 -4.89 -11.10
CA GLU A 123 1.84 -5.82 -11.31
C GLU A 123 1.61 -6.70 -10.08
N MET A 124 2.69 -7.22 -9.50
CA MET A 124 2.63 -8.00 -8.26
C MET A 124 2.07 -7.18 -7.10
N ASN A 125 2.53 -5.93 -6.93
CA ASN A 125 2.04 -5.03 -5.88
C ASN A 125 0.56 -4.69 -6.07
N ILE A 126 0.12 -4.39 -7.31
CA ILE A 126 -1.28 -4.11 -7.62
C ILE A 126 -2.16 -5.29 -7.21
N ILE A 127 -1.76 -6.53 -7.52
CA ILE A 127 -2.51 -7.73 -7.14
C ILE A 127 -2.61 -7.86 -5.61
N PHE A 128 -1.53 -7.60 -4.87
CA PHE A 128 -1.56 -7.63 -3.41
C PHE A 128 -2.46 -6.56 -2.81
N GLU A 129 -2.43 -5.35 -3.36
CA GLU A 129 -3.28 -4.24 -2.93
C GLU A 129 -4.76 -4.54 -3.19
N GLU A 130 -5.11 -4.98 -4.40
CA GLU A 130 -6.48 -5.37 -4.77
C GLU A 130 -7.00 -6.48 -3.85
N THR A 131 -6.20 -7.52 -3.61
CA THR A 131 -6.56 -8.63 -2.72
C THR A 131 -6.77 -8.14 -1.28
N ALA A 132 -5.91 -7.27 -0.77
CA ALA A 132 -6.07 -6.68 0.55
C ALA A 132 -7.34 -5.83 0.66
N TRP A 133 -7.68 -5.06 -0.38
CA TRP A 133 -8.93 -4.31 -0.43
C TRP A 133 -10.17 -5.19 -0.49
N GLU A 134 -10.14 -6.32 -1.21
CA GLU A 134 -11.23 -7.31 -1.22
C GLU A 134 -11.44 -7.96 0.16
N ASN A 135 -10.33 -8.30 0.83
CA ASN A 135 -10.36 -8.82 2.20
C ASN A 135 -10.90 -7.75 3.17
N ALA A 136 -10.45 -6.51 3.05
CA ALA A 136 -10.92 -5.39 3.86
C ALA A 136 -12.40 -5.09 3.64
N GLU A 137 -12.88 -5.19 2.40
CA GLU A 137 -14.29 -5.06 2.06
C GLU A 137 -15.12 -6.18 2.71
N THR A 138 -14.61 -7.40 2.71
CA THR A 138 -15.22 -8.55 3.41
C THR A 138 -15.31 -8.30 4.91
N LEU A 139 -14.23 -7.80 5.54
CA LEU A 139 -14.22 -7.41 6.95
C LEU A 139 -15.23 -6.29 7.22
N ASN A 140 -15.25 -5.24 6.39
CA ASN A 140 -16.15 -4.11 6.58
C ASN A 140 -17.62 -4.52 6.46
N LYS A 141 -17.98 -5.36 5.47
CA LYS A 141 -19.34 -5.89 5.32
C LYS A 141 -19.78 -6.71 6.54
N LYS A 142 -18.86 -7.52 7.09
CA LYS A 142 -19.13 -8.39 8.24
C LYS A 142 -19.29 -7.63 9.55
N PHE A 143 -18.41 -6.67 9.82
CA PHE A 143 -18.32 -5.99 11.12
C PHE A 143 -18.86 -4.56 11.12
N ARG A 144 -19.18 -4.00 9.95
CA ARG A 144 -19.75 -2.66 9.75
C ARG A 144 -18.92 -1.55 10.41
N ILE A 145 -17.61 -1.59 10.19
CA ILE A 145 -16.64 -0.66 10.81
C ILE A 145 -16.86 0.76 10.31
N VAL A 146 -17.10 0.92 9.01
CA VAL A 146 -17.39 2.20 8.36
C VAL A 146 -18.51 2.07 7.33
N ASP A 147 -19.08 3.20 6.90
CA ASP A 147 -20.02 3.21 5.79
C ASP A 147 -19.33 2.89 4.45
N GLU A 148 -20.08 2.25 3.55
CA GLU A 148 -19.58 1.76 2.26
C GLU A 148 -19.08 2.91 1.36
N ARG A 149 -19.73 4.08 1.42
CA ARG A 149 -19.32 5.22 0.59
C ARG A 149 -17.94 5.74 0.99
N SER A 150 -17.70 5.94 2.28
CA SER A 150 -16.39 6.37 2.78
C SER A 150 -15.30 5.34 2.48
N PHE A 151 -15.63 4.05 2.62
CA PHE A 151 -14.72 2.95 2.29
C PHE A 151 -14.28 3.00 0.82
N GLU A 152 -15.23 3.07 -0.11
CA GLU A 152 -14.95 3.11 -1.55
C GLU A 152 -14.16 4.34 -1.97
N ILE A 153 -14.40 5.50 -1.34
CA ILE A 153 -13.62 6.73 -1.62
C ILE A 153 -12.15 6.54 -1.26
N VAL A 154 -11.85 5.98 -0.08
CA VAL A 154 -10.46 5.75 0.35
C VAL A 154 -9.82 4.66 -0.49
N LYS A 155 -10.51 3.54 -0.73
CA LYS A 155 -10.04 2.44 -1.60
C LYS A 155 -9.66 2.95 -2.99
N ALA A 156 -10.55 3.72 -3.64
CA ALA A 156 -10.30 4.25 -4.98
C ALA A 156 -9.11 5.23 -5.00
N HIS A 157 -8.97 6.08 -3.97
CA HIS A 157 -7.84 6.97 -3.85
C HIS A 157 -6.53 6.19 -3.69
N SER A 158 -6.48 5.23 -2.76
CA SER A 158 -5.29 4.41 -2.51
C SER A 158 -4.89 3.59 -3.73
N LEU A 159 -5.81 2.89 -4.40
CA LEU A 159 -5.48 2.12 -5.61
C LEU A 159 -5.00 2.99 -6.77
N SER A 160 -5.48 4.24 -6.86
CA SER A 160 -5.07 5.14 -7.94
C SER A 160 -3.59 5.49 -7.91
N THR A 161 -2.94 5.51 -6.73
CA THR A 161 -1.52 5.85 -6.62
C THR A 161 -0.65 4.77 -7.25
N TYR A 162 -0.93 3.49 -6.99
CA TYR A 162 -0.26 2.35 -7.61
C TYR A 162 -0.50 2.30 -9.12
N MET A 163 -1.75 2.51 -9.55
CA MET A 163 -2.11 2.49 -10.97
C MET A 163 -1.47 3.63 -11.77
N ASN A 164 -1.26 4.80 -11.16
CA ASN A 164 -0.61 5.93 -11.83
C ASN A 164 0.88 5.65 -12.02
N LEU A 165 1.58 5.15 -11.00
CA LEU A 165 2.99 4.77 -11.10
C LEU A 165 3.22 3.69 -12.15
N TYR A 166 2.40 2.64 -12.16
CA TYR A 166 2.47 1.60 -13.19
C TYR A 166 2.32 2.16 -14.60
N LYS A 167 1.36 3.06 -14.83
CA LYS A 167 1.12 3.66 -16.16
C LYS A 167 2.27 4.56 -16.61
N GLU A 168 2.84 5.33 -15.70
CA GLU A 168 4.00 6.19 -15.99
C GLU A 168 5.18 5.35 -16.47
N ASP A 169 5.50 4.27 -15.74
CA ASP A 169 6.63 3.43 -16.06
C ASP A 169 6.36 2.51 -17.28
N LEU A 170 5.11 2.07 -17.49
CA LEU A 170 4.69 1.34 -18.69
C LEU A 170 4.89 2.20 -19.94
N HIS A 171 4.57 3.49 -19.88
CA HIS A 171 4.79 4.40 -20.99
C HIS A 171 6.28 4.49 -21.34
N LEU A 172 7.16 4.59 -20.33
CA LEU A 172 8.61 4.58 -20.55
C LEU A 172 9.09 3.26 -21.17
N TYR A 173 8.52 2.13 -20.75
CA TYR A 173 8.84 0.82 -21.30
C TYR A 173 8.47 0.72 -22.79
N GLU A 174 7.27 1.17 -23.16
CA GLU A 174 6.80 1.20 -24.55
C GLU A 174 7.68 2.10 -25.44
N GLU A 175 8.11 3.27 -24.94
CA GLU A 175 9.02 4.16 -25.66
C GLU A 175 10.41 3.54 -25.88
N LEU A 176 10.95 2.88 -24.86
CA LEU A 176 12.25 2.21 -24.94
C LEU A 176 12.23 1.04 -25.93
N MET A 177 11.15 0.23 -25.89
CA MET A 177 10.89 -0.83 -26.85
C MET A 177 10.86 -0.32 -28.29
N ALA A 178 10.06 0.74 -28.54
CA ALA A 178 9.94 1.32 -29.87
C ALA A 178 11.28 1.84 -30.40
N SER A 179 12.09 2.46 -29.54
CA SER A 179 13.39 3.03 -29.89
C SER A 179 14.42 1.97 -30.30
N GLN A 180 14.41 0.80 -29.66
CA GLN A 180 15.28 -0.33 -30.05
C GLN A 180 14.86 -0.94 -31.38
N HIS A 181 13.56 -1.03 -31.66
CA HIS A 181 13.06 -1.54 -32.94
C HIS A 181 13.41 -0.63 -34.12
N VAL A 182 13.48 0.69 -33.92
CA VAL A 182 13.87 1.65 -34.97
C VAL A 182 15.37 1.60 -35.28
N GLN A 183 16.23 1.19 -34.35
CA GLN A 183 17.68 1.07 -34.59
C GLN A 183 18.09 -0.20 -35.34
N ILE A 184 17.22 -1.20 -35.41
CA ILE A 184 17.50 -2.50 -36.04
C ILE A 184 16.90 -2.60 -37.46
N ALA A 185 16.07 -1.62 -37.88
CA ALA A 185 15.45 -1.53 -39.20
C ALA A 185 16.23 -0.63 -40.17
#